data_AF-A0A6G3X7Q0-F1
#
_entry.id   AF-A0A6G3X7Q0-F1
#
_cell.length_a   1.000
_cell.length_b   1.000
_cell.length_c   1.000
_cell.angle_alpha   90.00
_cell.angle_beta   90.00
_cell.angle_gamma   90.00
#
_symmetry.space_group_name_H-M   'P 1'
#
loop_
_entity.id
_entity.type
_entity.pdbx_description
1 polymer ?
#
loop_
_entity_poly.entity_id
_entity_poly.type
_entity_poly.pdbx_seq_one_letter_code
_entity_poly.pdbx_strand_id
1 'polypeptide(L)'
;RRCAVDRWAAEAAILLRAEGQEPFGAVSVRLGGRRRLLLELEAGADGRGTPVARIAEPAPGPGASTPPVLPDAATWVLPDLDLLRTGAVEAGQLHPLVARALVPDLPPPAPASERPGAGDRAGASRLVECRGEQHRIGLVGGVLAPLDHDPAEVRREELLVALTGTPLPCLRAIDEAHRRPDCLT
;
A
#
# COMPACT_ATOMS: atom_id res chain seq x y z
N ARG A 1 -7.13 -16.06 2.65
CA ARG A 1 -6.48 -14.90 3.33
C ARG A 1 -6.15 -15.32 4.75
N ARG A 2 -4.91 -15.14 5.19
CA ARG A 2 -4.47 -15.46 6.56
C ARG A 2 -4.67 -14.24 7.46
N CYS A 3 -5.10 -14.47 8.70
CA CYS A 3 -5.23 -13.42 9.71
C CYS A 3 -3.87 -13.08 10.32
N ALA A 4 -3.59 -11.80 10.57
CA ALA A 4 -2.36 -11.33 11.22
C ALA A 4 -2.47 -11.36 12.76
N VAL A 5 -2.86 -12.51 13.32
CA VAL A 5 -3.17 -12.66 14.75
C VAL A 5 -1.99 -12.26 15.64
N ASP A 6 -0.77 -12.51 15.17
CA ASP A 6 0.49 -12.14 15.82
C ASP A 6 0.67 -10.63 16.02
N ARG A 7 -0.03 -9.81 15.23
CA ARG A 7 0.08 -8.34 15.27
C ARG A 7 -1.12 -7.64 15.88
N TRP A 8 -2.25 -8.33 16.04
CA TRP A 8 -3.50 -7.71 16.48
C TRP A 8 -3.39 -6.98 17.81
N ALA A 9 -2.65 -7.52 18.79
CA ALA A 9 -2.47 -6.84 20.07
C ALA A 9 -1.69 -5.51 19.94
N ALA A 10 -0.62 -5.49 19.14
CA ALA A 10 0.17 -4.28 18.91
C ALA A 10 -0.63 -3.21 18.14
N GLU A 11 -1.35 -3.62 17.09
CA GLU A 11 -2.18 -2.74 16.26
C GLU A 11 -3.39 -2.20 17.03
N ALA A 12 -4.03 -3.04 17.85
CA ALA A 12 -5.13 -2.62 18.71
C ALA A 12 -4.67 -1.60 19.77
N ALA A 13 -3.47 -1.75 20.34
CA ALA A 13 -2.92 -0.77 21.27
C ALA A 13 -2.63 0.58 20.60
N ILE A 14 -2.20 0.59 19.33
CA ILE A 14 -2.06 1.83 18.54
C ILE A 14 -3.42 2.48 18.32
N LEU A 15 -4.43 1.68 17.95
CA LEU A 15 -5.79 2.17 17.72
C LEU A 15 -6.40 2.78 18.98
N LEU A 16 -6.34 2.10 20.12
CA LEU A 16 -6.89 2.60 21.39
C LEU A 16 -6.25 3.95 21.78
N ARG A 17 -4.92 4.07 21.64
CA ARG A 17 -4.22 5.34 21.88
C ARG A 17 -4.66 6.45 20.92
N ALA A 18 -4.89 6.13 19.65
CA ALA A 18 -5.36 7.10 18.66
C ALA A 18 -6.78 7.60 18.97
N GLU A 19 -7.62 6.76 19.56
CA GLU A 19 -8.97 7.10 20.04
C GLU A 19 -8.95 7.84 21.40
N GLY A 20 -7.77 8.14 21.96
CA GLY A 20 -7.63 8.79 23.27
C GLY A 20 -8.03 7.90 24.44
N GLN A 21 -8.10 6.58 24.23
CA GLN A 21 -8.40 5.61 25.26
C GLN A 21 -7.10 5.11 25.92
N GLU A 22 -7.24 4.58 27.14
CA GLU A 22 -6.16 3.87 27.80
C GLU A 22 -5.66 2.71 26.90
N PRO A 23 -4.38 2.30 26.99
CA PRO A 23 -3.77 1.32 26.09
C PRO A 23 -4.42 -0.08 26.12
N PHE A 24 -5.39 -0.28 27.01
CA PHE A 24 -6.07 -1.53 27.33
C PHE A 24 -7.58 -1.31 27.21
N GLY A 25 -8.27 -2.26 26.61
CA GLY A 25 -9.70 -2.15 26.33
C GLY A 25 -10.15 -3.02 25.16
N ALA A 26 -11.44 -2.94 24.87
CA ALA A 26 -12.09 -3.76 23.86
C ALA A 26 -11.91 -3.20 22.44
N VAL A 27 -11.54 -4.07 21.48
CA VAL A 27 -11.41 -3.76 20.05
C VAL A 27 -12.13 -4.83 19.23
N SER A 28 -12.86 -4.42 18.19
CA SER A 28 -13.55 -5.35 17.28
C SER A 28 -12.72 -5.66 16.03
N VAL A 29 -12.57 -6.94 15.67
CA VAL A 29 -11.89 -7.38 14.44
C VAL A 29 -12.90 -7.92 13.43
N ARG A 30 -12.81 -7.48 12.16
CA ARG A 30 -13.73 -7.89 11.08
C ARG A 30 -13.14 -8.98 10.20
N LEU A 31 -13.61 -10.22 10.32
CA LEU A 31 -13.09 -11.37 9.56
C LEU A 31 -13.76 -11.59 8.19
N GLY A 32 -14.52 -10.60 7.69
CA GLY A 32 -15.37 -10.76 6.51
C GLY A 32 -16.58 -11.67 6.74
N GLY A 33 -17.49 -11.74 5.75
CA GLY A 33 -18.69 -12.60 5.83
C GLY A 33 -19.61 -12.29 7.02
N ARG A 34 -19.69 -11.01 7.44
CA ARG A 34 -20.40 -10.54 8.65
C ARG A 34 -19.89 -11.10 9.99
N ARG A 35 -18.76 -11.81 10.00
CA ARG A 35 -18.15 -12.32 11.23
C ARG A 35 -17.28 -11.26 11.90
N ARG A 36 -17.47 -11.07 13.21
CA ARG A 36 -16.67 -10.18 14.04
C ARG A 36 -16.16 -10.94 15.26
N LEU A 37 -14.96 -10.59 15.69
CA LEU A 37 -14.40 -10.98 16.98
C LEU A 37 -14.27 -9.75 17.86
N LEU A 38 -14.46 -9.93 19.16
CA LEU A 38 -14.16 -8.93 20.17
C LEU A 38 -12.86 -9.35 20.87
N LEU A 39 -11.88 -8.45 20.88
CA LEU A 39 -10.62 -8.63 21.57
C LEU A 39 -10.58 -7.71 22.77
N GLU A 40 -10.23 -8.24 23.93
CA GLU A 40 -9.88 -7.44 25.11
C GLU A 40 -8.36 -7.37 25.20
N LEU A 41 -7.80 -6.15 25.24
CA LEU A 41 -6.37 -5.93 25.45
C LEU A 41 -6.07 -5.80 26.94
N GLU A 42 -5.13 -6.61 27.41
CA GLU A 42 -4.65 -6.58 28.78
C GLU A 42 -3.14 -6.33 28.82
N ALA A 43 -2.65 -5.80 29.94
CA ALA A 43 -1.22 -5.70 30.20
C ALA A 43 -0.62 -7.11 30.29
N GLY A 44 0.46 -7.36 29.55
CA GLY A 44 1.20 -8.61 29.65
C GLY A 44 1.72 -8.85 31.06
N ALA A 45 1.61 -10.09 31.52
CA ALA A 45 2.10 -10.52 32.85
C ALA A 45 3.63 -10.44 33.00
N ASP A 46 4.35 -10.15 31.93
CA ASP A 46 5.81 -10.10 31.87
C ASP A 46 6.41 -8.78 32.36
N GLY A 47 5.57 -7.81 32.76
CA GLY A 47 5.97 -6.49 33.25
C GLY A 47 6.65 -5.60 32.21
N ARG A 48 6.76 -6.05 30.96
CA ARG A 48 7.44 -5.34 29.85
C ARG A 48 6.49 -4.44 29.07
N GLY A 49 5.21 -4.42 29.44
CA GLY A 49 4.19 -3.61 28.78
C GLY A 49 3.74 -4.18 27.43
N THR A 50 4.10 -5.42 27.10
CA THR A 50 3.63 -6.08 25.88
C THR A 50 2.12 -6.32 25.99
N PRO A 51 1.28 -5.75 25.10
CA PRO A 51 -0.15 -5.98 25.18
C PRO A 51 -0.49 -7.41 24.78
N VAL A 52 -1.39 -8.05 25.52
CA VAL A 52 -1.93 -9.37 25.19
C VAL A 52 -3.39 -9.20 24.82
N ALA A 53 -3.80 -9.76 23.68
CA ALA A 53 -5.19 -9.77 23.25
C ALA A 53 -5.83 -11.12 23.56
N ARG A 54 -6.97 -11.11 24.24
CA ARG A 54 -7.82 -12.29 24.46
C ARG A 54 -9.16 -12.12 23.76
N ILE A 55 -9.74 -13.22 23.28
CA ILE A 55 -11.10 -13.19 22.73
C ILE A 55 -12.07 -13.01 23.90
N ALA A 56 -12.89 -11.98 23.84
CA ALA A 56 -13.94 -11.71 24.82
C ALA A 56 -15.30 -12.13 24.29
N GLU A 57 -16.19 -12.55 25.20
CA GLU A 57 -17.60 -12.70 24.86
C GLU A 57 -18.24 -11.32 24.66
N PRO A 58 -19.10 -11.14 23.64
CA PRO A 58 -19.83 -9.90 23.45
C PRO A 58 -20.86 -9.75 24.57
N ALA A 59 -20.50 -9.04 25.65
CA ALA A 59 -21.43 -8.71 26.72
C ALA A 59 -22.20 -7.42 26.37
N PRO A 60 -23.53 -7.45 26.20
CA PRO A 60 -24.32 -6.24 26.02
C PRO A 60 -24.59 -5.60 27.38
N GLY A 61 -23.63 -4.81 27.89
CA GLY A 61 -23.91 -3.91 29.00
C GLY A 61 -24.64 -2.66 28.48
N PRO A 62 -25.82 -2.28 29.01
CA PRO A 62 -26.43 -1.00 28.67
C PRO A 62 -25.53 0.15 29.16
N GLY A 63 -24.84 0.81 28.22
CA GLY A 63 -23.91 1.92 28.50
C GLY A 63 -22.47 1.70 28.05
N ALA A 64 -22.12 0.51 27.51
CA ALA A 64 -20.78 0.29 26.95
C ALA A 64 -20.61 1.06 25.62
N SER A 65 -19.54 1.85 25.52
CA SER A 65 -19.15 2.50 24.26
C SER A 65 -18.87 1.43 23.19
N THR A 66 -19.23 1.72 21.94
CA THR A 66 -18.93 0.79 20.83
C THR A 66 -17.42 0.68 20.69
N PRO A 67 -16.83 -0.53 20.79
CA PRO A 67 -15.38 -0.69 20.70
C PRO A 67 -14.90 -0.27 19.30
N PRO A 68 -13.74 0.41 19.19
CA PRO A 68 -13.18 0.76 17.90
C PRO A 68 -12.89 -0.51 17.09
N VAL A 69 -12.92 -0.37 15.76
CA VAL A 69 -12.78 -1.49 14.84
C VAL A 69 -11.36 -1.52 14.29
N LEU A 70 -10.68 -2.66 14.41
CA LEU A 70 -9.34 -2.85 13.87
C LEU A 70 -9.35 -2.59 12.34
N PRO A 71 -8.41 -1.80 11.81
CA PRO A 71 -8.30 -1.56 10.37
C PRO A 71 -8.17 -2.86 9.57
N ASP A 72 -8.71 -2.88 8.36
CA ASP A 72 -8.65 -4.08 7.49
C ASP A 72 -7.19 -4.46 7.18
N ALA A 73 -6.31 -3.47 6.99
CA ALA A 73 -4.88 -3.67 6.77
C ALA A 73 -4.15 -4.36 7.94
N ALA A 74 -4.65 -4.21 9.17
CA ALA A 74 -4.13 -4.87 10.36
C ALA A 74 -4.81 -6.23 10.64
N THR A 75 -5.97 -6.47 10.03
CA THR A 75 -6.72 -7.73 10.21
C THR A 75 -6.04 -8.89 9.48
N TRP A 76 -5.56 -8.64 8.27
CA TRP A 76 -4.99 -9.66 7.38
C TRP A 76 -3.46 -9.59 7.33
N VAL A 77 -2.82 -10.71 7.04
CA VAL A 77 -1.40 -10.73 6.70
C VAL A 77 -1.18 -9.88 5.45
N LEU A 78 -0.18 -8.99 5.49
CA LEU A 78 0.19 -8.15 4.36
C LEU A 78 0.55 -9.01 3.13
N PRO A 79 0.08 -8.67 1.92
CA PRO A 79 0.35 -9.45 0.71
C PRO A 79 1.83 -9.74 0.52
N ASP A 80 2.68 -8.72 0.63
CA ASP A 80 4.14 -8.85 0.46
C ASP A 80 4.76 -9.79 1.50
N LEU A 81 4.28 -9.76 2.74
CA LEU A 81 4.74 -10.66 3.80
C LEU A 81 4.29 -12.12 3.55
N ASP A 82 3.09 -12.31 2.99
CA ASP A 82 2.62 -13.65 2.61
C ASP A 82 3.43 -14.21 1.42
N LEU A 83 3.77 -13.36 0.45
CA LEU A 83 4.65 -13.72 -0.67
C LEU A 83 6.05 -14.12 -0.19
N LEU A 84 6.64 -13.34 0.72
CA LEU A 84 7.93 -13.69 1.35
C LEU A 84 7.85 -15.03 2.10
N ARG A 85 6.82 -15.21 2.94
CA ARG A 85 6.64 -16.44 3.73
C ARG A 85 6.39 -17.69 2.87
N THR A 86 5.85 -17.52 1.67
CA THR A 86 5.64 -18.61 0.70
C THR A 86 6.83 -18.82 -0.24
N GLY A 87 7.84 -17.95 -0.19
CA GLY A 87 8.99 -17.98 -1.11
C GLY A 87 8.62 -17.62 -2.55
N ALA A 88 7.44 -17.01 -2.78
CA ALA A 88 7.03 -16.54 -4.10
C ALA A 88 7.85 -15.32 -4.57
N VAL A 89 8.39 -14.56 -3.61
CA VAL A 89 9.34 -13.46 -3.84
C VAL A 89 10.43 -13.50 -2.79
N GLU A 90 11.61 -13.03 -3.14
CA GLU A 90 12.73 -12.77 -2.23
C GLU A 90 12.73 -11.31 -1.77
N ALA A 91 13.34 -11.04 -0.60
CA ALA A 91 13.40 -9.67 -0.06
C ALA A 91 14.06 -8.67 -1.01
N GLY A 92 15.04 -9.11 -1.82
CA GLY A 92 15.71 -8.28 -2.82
C GLY A 92 14.85 -7.90 -4.02
N GLN A 93 13.69 -8.56 -4.21
CA GLN A 93 12.72 -8.27 -5.26
C GLN A 93 11.66 -7.24 -4.81
N LEU A 94 11.58 -6.94 -3.51
CA LEU A 94 10.72 -5.88 -2.98
C LEU A 94 11.42 -4.52 -3.05
N HIS A 95 10.63 -3.45 -2.99
CA HIS A 95 11.18 -2.10 -2.85
C HIS A 95 12.03 -2.01 -1.56
N PRO A 96 13.22 -1.37 -1.56
CA PRO A 96 14.12 -1.38 -0.41
C PRO A 96 13.49 -0.93 0.93
N LEU A 97 12.59 0.07 0.89
CA LEU A 97 11.85 0.51 2.08
C LEU A 97 10.91 -0.57 2.63
N VAL A 98 10.24 -1.31 1.73
CA VAL A 98 9.31 -2.38 2.09
C VAL A 98 10.10 -3.58 2.61
N ALA A 99 11.17 -3.98 1.91
CA ALA A 99 12.04 -5.07 2.32
C ALA A 99 12.56 -4.88 3.76
N ARG A 100 13.03 -3.67 4.09
CA ARG A 100 13.51 -3.33 5.45
C ARG A 100 12.41 -3.32 6.51
N ALA A 101 11.19 -2.95 6.14
CA ALA A 101 10.06 -2.94 7.07
C ALA A 101 9.57 -4.36 7.40
N LEU A 102 9.64 -5.28 6.43
CA LEU A 102 9.16 -6.66 6.57
C LEU A 102 10.23 -7.65 7.03
N VAL A 103 11.51 -7.35 6.78
CA VAL A 103 12.66 -8.16 7.18
C VAL A 103 13.62 -7.28 7.97
N PRO A 104 13.44 -7.15 9.31
CA PRO A 104 14.24 -6.25 10.14
C PRO A 104 15.73 -6.58 10.16
N ASP A 105 16.06 -7.87 10.02
CA ASP A 105 17.45 -8.38 10.01
C ASP A 105 18.10 -8.33 8.63
N LEU A 106 17.47 -7.67 7.65
CA LEU A 106 18.04 -7.54 6.31
C LEU A 106 19.31 -6.68 6.38
N PRO A 107 20.45 -7.15 5.82
CA PRO A 107 21.67 -6.35 5.75
C PRO A 107 21.37 -4.99 5.10
N PRO A 108 22.03 -3.90 5.54
CA PRO A 108 21.89 -2.62 4.87
C PRO A 108 22.23 -2.79 3.39
N PRO A 109 21.46 -2.17 2.47
CA PRO A 109 21.78 -2.26 1.06
C PRO A 109 23.21 -1.74 0.89
N ALA A 110 24.04 -2.49 0.14
CA ALA A 110 25.30 -1.96 -0.32
C ALA A 110 25.03 -0.59 -0.97
N PRO A 111 25.87 0.45 -0.73
CA PRO A 111 25.74 1.71 -1.45
C PRO A 111 25.63 1.35 -2.92
N ALA A 112 24.61 1.89 -3.59
CA ALA A 112 24.29 1.56 -4.97
C ALA A 112 25.51 1.82 -5.85
N SER A 113 26.39 0.83 -5.94
CA SER A 113 27.28 0.66 -7.06
C SER A 113 26.30 0.36 -8.17
N GLU A 114 26.13 1.36 -9.04
CA GLU A 114 25.36 1.32 -10.27
C GLU A 114 25.26 -0.11 -10.75
N ARG A 115 24.09 -0.76 -10.56
CA ARG A 115 23.88 -2.10 -11.09
C ARG A 115 24.11 -2.00 -12.60
N PRO A 116 25.14 -2.64 -13.18
CA PRO A 116 25.26 -2.70 -14.63
C PRO A 116 24.32 -3.83 -15.05
N GLY A 117 23.05 -3.54 -15.30
CA GLY A 117 22.07 -4.59 -15.58
C GLY A 117 20.58 -4.21 -15.62
N ALA A 118 20.25 -3.00 -16.03
CA ALA A 118 18.97 -2.66 -16.66
C ALA A 118 19.22 -1.35 -17.41
N GLY A 119 19.54 -1.46 -18.70
CA GLY A 119 20.10 -0.37 -19.49
C GLY A 119 19.31 0.93 -19.37
N ASP A 120 20.02 2.01 -19.09
CA ASP A 120 19.88 3.30 -19.77
C ASP A 120 18.44 3.85 -20.00
N ARG A 121 17.50 3.61 -19.07
CA ARG A 121 16.10 4.07 -19.21
C ARG A 121 15.54 4.84 -18.01
N ALA A 122 16.34 5.16 -17.00
CA ALA A 122 15.94 6.11 -15.96
C ALA A 122 15.81 7.56 -16.49
N GLY A 123 16.12 7.81 -17.77
CA GLY A 123 15.86 9.06 -18.49
C GLY A 123 15.34 8.88 -19.93
N ALA A 124 15.00 7.66 -20.36
CA ALA A 124 14.55 7.43 -21.73
C ALA A 124 13.08 7.78 -21.87
N SER A 125 12.78 8.93 -22.48
CA SER A 125 11.42 9.31 -22.78
C SER A 125 10.78 8.41 -23.84
N ARG A 126 9.59 7.91 -23.54
CA ARG A 126 8.51 7.44 -24.43
C ARG A 126 8.33 8.27 -25.70
N LEU A 127 8.77 7.87 -26.89
CA LEU A 127 8.34 8.55 -28.12
C LEU A 127 6.96 8.06 -28.58
N VAL A 128 6.07 9.01 -28.91
CA VAL A 128 4.72 8.77 -29.43
C VAL A 128 4.42 9.76 -30.54
N GLU A 129 3.85 9.28 -31.64
CA GLU A 129 3.37 10.16 -32.70
C GLU A 129 2.02 10.78 -32.29
N CYS A 130 2.00 12.09 -32.13
CA CYS A 130 0.83 12.86 -31.70
C CYS A 130 0.61 14.01 -32.68
N ARG A 131 -0.58 14.07 -33.31
CA ARG A 131 -0.94 15.10 -34.29
C ARG A 131 0.09 15.29 -35.43
N GLY A 132 0.82 14.24 -35.81
CA GLY A 132 1.84 14.28 -36.86
C GLY A 132 3.23 14.71 -36.40
N GLU A 133 3.44 14.94 -35.11
CA GLU A 133 4.74 15.24 -34.51
C GLU A 133 5.16 14.16 -33.51
N GLN A 134 6.46 14.02 -33.27
CA GLN A 134 6.99 13.10 -32.27
C GLN A 134 7.00 13.78 -30.89
N HIS A 135 6.20 13.26 -29.97
CA HIS A 135 6.10 13.72 -28.59
C HIS A 135 6.78 12.73 -27.64
N ARG A 136 7.28 13.26 -26.52
CA ARG A 136 7.97 12.55 -25.46
C ARG A 136 7.07 12.37 -24.25
N ILE A 137 7.07 11.18 -23.69
CA ILE A 137 6.47 10.83 -22.41
C ILE A 137 7.59 10.50 -21.44
N GLY A 138 7.63 11.19 -20.30
CA GLY A 138 8.66 10.99 -19.27
C GLY A 138 8.07 10.93 -17.87
N LEU A 139 8.87 10.53 -16.89
CA LEU A 139 8.49 10.58 -15.48
C LEU A 139 8.81 11.97 -14.92
N VAL A 140 7.80 12.64 -14.38
CA VAL A 140 7.94 13.90 -13.65
C VAL A 140 7.29 13.72 -12.28
N GLY A 141 8.07 13.83 -11.21
CA GLY A 141 7.57 13.63 -9.85
C GLY A 141 6.98 12.23 -9.60
N GLY A 142 7.47 11.21 -10.30
CA GLY A 142 6.97 9.83 -10.20
C GLY A 142 5.69 9.54 -10.98
N VAL A 143 5.20 10.49 -11.79
CA VAL A 143 4.02 10.33 -12.65
C VAL A 143 4.42 10.42 -14.12
N LEU A 144 3.84 9.57 -14.98
CA LEU A 144 4.04 9.67 -16.43
C LEU A 144 3.38 10.93 -16.96
N ALA A 145 4.15 11.78 -17.62
CA ALA A 145 3.72 13.08 -18.14
C ALA A 145 4.09 13.24 -19.63
N PRO A 146 3.20 13.81 -20.46
CA PRO A 146 3.54 14.22 -21.82
C PRO A 146 4.36 15.51 -21.77
N LEU A 147 5.66 15.42 -22.08
CA LEU A 147 6.61 16.52 -21.90
C LEU A 147 6.46 17.64 -22.94
N ASP A 148 5.84 17.35 -24.07
CA ASP A 148 5.69 18.28 -25.19
C ASP A 148 4.27 18.90 -25.26
N HIS A 149 3.49 18.80 -24.19
CA HIS A 149 2.19 19.46 -24.06
C HIS A 149 2.18 20.48 -22.91
N ASP A 150 1.49 21.61 -23.12
CA ASP A 150 1.22 22.55 -22.03
C ASP A 150 0.21 21.92 -21.03
N PRO A 151 0.39 22.10 -19.71
CA PRO A 151 -0.53 21.54 -18.72
C PRO A 151 -1.99 21.95 -18.90
N ALA A 152 -2.28 23.14 -19.44
CA ALA A 152 -3.64 23.57 -19.74
C ALA A 152 -4.22 22.87 -20.97
N GLU A 153 -3.40 22.51 -21.95
CA GLU A 153 -3.82 21.66 -23.06
C GLU A 153 -4.15 20.25 -22.55
N VAL A 154 -3.28 19.66 -21.73
CA VAL A 154 -3.51 18.34 -21.12
C VAL A 154 -4.84 18.31 -20.38
N ARG A 155 -5.08 19.28 -19.49
CA ARG A 155 -6.36 19.36 -18.73
C ARG A 155 -7.58 19.46 -19.64
N ARG A 156 -7.53 20.25 -20.72
CA ARG A 156 -8.66 20.35 -21.66
C ARG A 156 -8.90 19.03 -22.36
N GLU A 157 -7.84 18.35 -22.79
CA GLU A 157 -7.96 17.06 -23.43
C GLU A 157 -8.53 15.99 -22.49
N GLU A 158 -8.07 15.94 -21.24
CA GLU A 158 -8.62 15.05 -20.20
C GLU A 158 -10.12 15.29 -19.98
N LEU A 159 -10.55 16.56 -19.97
CA LEU A 159 -11.97 16.91 -19.89
C LEU A 159 -12.76 16.45 -21.12
N LEU A 160 -12.20 16.59 -22.33
CA LEU A 160 -12.84 16.10 -23.54
C LEU A 160 -13.00 14.58 -23.49
N VAL A 161 -11.98 13.84 -23.07
CA VAL A 161 -12.02 12.38 -22.90
C VAL A 161 -13.12 11.96 -21.94
N ALA A 162 -13.22 12.63 -20.78
CA ALA A 162 -14.27 12.35 -19.81
C ALA A 162 -15.69 12.59 -20.38
N LEU A 163 -15.83 13.49 -21.34
CA LEU A 163 -17.08 13.84 -22.02
C LEU A 163 -17.30 13.06 -23.33
N THR A 164 -16.69 11.88 -23.51
CA THR A 164 -16.75 10.98 -24.68
C THR A 164 -15.84 11.33 -25.86
N GLY A 165 -14.93 12.30 -25.69
CA GLY A 165 -13.89 12.62 -26.65
C GLY A 165 -12.88 11.48 -26.85
N THR A 166 -12.26 11.43 -28.02
CA THR A 166 -11.16 10.49 -28.28
C THR A 166 -9.85 11.07 -27.73
N PRO A 167 -9.14 10.38 -26.82
CA PRO A 167 -7.90 10.88 -26.25
C PRO A 167 -6.81 11.03 -27.31
N LEU A 168 -6.01 12.09 -27.17
CA LEU A 168 -4.73 12.22 -27.86
C LEU A 168 -3.86 10.96 -27.70
N PRO A 169 -3.05 10.61 -28.72
CA PRO A 169 -2.13 9.48 -28.67
C PRO A 169 -1.24 9.48 -27.42
N CYS A 170 -0.78 10.65 -26.96
CA CYS A 170 0.02 10.78 -25.74
C CYS A 170 -0.74 10.30 -24.49
N LEU A 171 -1.97 10.77 -24.27
CA LEU A 171 -2.76 10.36 -23.10
C LEU A 171 -3.17 8.89 -23.18
N ARG A 172 -3.47 8.40 -24.39
CA ARG A 172 -3.75 6.97 -24.60
C ARG A 172 -2.56 6.08 -24.26
N ALA A 173 -1.35 6.49 -24.65
CA ALA A 173 -0.13 5.75 -24.35
C ALA A 173 0.16 5.72 -22.84
N ILE A 174 -0.11 6.82 -22.12
CA ILE A 174 -0.02 6.89 -20.67
C ILE A 174 -1.06 5.97 -20.01
N ASP A 175 -2.32 6.03 -20.43
CA ASP A 175 -3.38 5.17 -19.90
C ASP A 175 -3.10 3.68 -20.14
N GLU A 176 -2.60 3.31 -21.33
CA GLU A 176 -2.19 1.94 -21.60
C GLU A 176 -1.02 1.50 -20.71
N ALA A 177 -0.05 2.39 -20.45
CA ALA A 177 1.04 2.09 -19.54
C ALA A 177 0.57 1.86 -18.10
N HIS A 178 -0.45 2.59 -17.63
CA HIS A 178 -1.06 2.33 -16.33
C HIS A 178 -1.81 1.00 -16.29
N ARG A 179 -2.47 0.60 -17.38
CA ARG A 179 -3.23 -0.66 -17.46
C ARG A 179 -2.35 -1.88 -17.71
N ARG A 180 -1.22 -1.71 -18.40
CA ARG A 180 -0.24 -2.75 -18.74
C ARG A 180 1.18 -2.25 -18.53
N PRO A 181 1.72 -2.34 -17.30
CA PRO A 181 3.05 -1.84 -16.97
C PRO A 181 4.17 -2.49 -17.82
N ASP A 182 3.98 -3.73 -18.26
CA ASP A 182 4.93 -4.47 -19.11
C ASP A 182 5.19 -3.79 -20.46
N CYS A 183 4.34 -2.84 -20.90
CA CYS A 183 4.63 -2.05 -22.11
C CYS A 183 5.66 -0.93 -21.90
N LEU A 184 6.19 -0.78 -20.67
CA LEU A 184 7.29 0.12 -20.33
C LEU A 184 8.66 -0.57 -20.39
N THR A 185 8.70 -1.89 -20.48
CA THR A 185 9.92 -2.70 -20.70
C THR A 185 10.12 -2.96 -22.18
#